data_AF-S4Y4K0-F1
#
_entry.id   AF-S4Y4K0-F1
#
_cell.length_a   1.000
_cell.length_b   1.000
_cell.length_c   1.000
_cell.angle_alpha   90.00
_cell.angle_beta   90.00
_cell.angle_gamma   90.00
#
_symmetry.space_group_name_H-M   'P 1'
#
loop_
_entity.id
_entity.type
_entity.pdbx_description
1 polymer ?
#
loop_
_entity_poly.entity_id
_entity_poly.type
_entity_poly.pdbx_seq_one_letter_code
_entity_poly.pdbx_strand_id
1 'polypeptide(L)'
;MFFRRSRRARLAFALTSLLVLGAPAAASAAGEKDAEAMKLHNQAMDDDYLSVEFDKAEKKLRDALKKCERNACTKPVIGKLHIALGTVYGGGNKLEQARAEFVLALQADPKAALIDALTTPELAQAFKEAQKEAQAAGKPAEDAPGEGGKPAKAAAGDVPHTPVAEQAVNTPVPVYIEIPEEIDASKATLRYKPFGSPKWKSVEMTPMGSGFGAEIPCEDVTTTGDVRYFVIVRDEAGDPVGTAGSMQAPHRVPIKNEIDTAPSLPGQEPPQRCAAKEDCPPGLPGCPEVGGERGDKGWGSSCEETVECQSGLVCLNGTCEQGDGGGGAAGRKGKRNVIGLWGELDLLLVRGTDYVCSGSDAAYACFYPGSNGKQFYGEPADLPGTNGVKGGLSPAGGRVMLSYDRQLFADLPLLVGARLGFAFGGSPTSEQQPTPWVGDDKQNPHLQALSFLPLHGELRATYFFLGDRIVEKGGFRPYGFLSPIGLAQVNASVPVDVCDRRREDGSLQDGNASNRCPADTRFVEDLDAYQITGRNFSAAGAGVVYGITENLGVSAELKVMLMWPTLGLVLAPTIGPVFAL
;
A
#
# COMPACT_ATOMS: atom_id res chain seq x y z
N MET A 1 -3.85 -51.61 44.36
CA MET A 1 -2.50 -51.94 43.84
C MET A 1 -2.59 -51.97 42.32
N PHE A 2 -2.28 -50.86 41.67
CA PHE A 2 -0.96 -50.49 41.16
C PHE A 2 -0.42 -51.39 40.03
N PHE A 3 -0.53 -50.83 38.81
CA PHE A 3 0.47 -50.78 37.73
C PHE A 3 0.89 -52.05 36.99
N ARG A 4 0.47 -52.13 35.72
CA ARG A 4 1.27 -52.67 34.62
C ARG A 4 1.90 -51.50 33.84
N ARG A 5 3.20 -51.29 34.05
CA ARG A 5 4.07 -50.31 33.37
C ARG A 5 4.55 -50.89 32.03
N SER A 6 4.28 -50.22 30.92
CA SER A 6 4.92 -50.41 29.61
C SER A 6 5.24 -49.00 29.09
N ARG A 7 6.40 -48.43 29.42
CA ARG A 7 7.69 -48.44 28.68
C ARG A 7 7.59 -48.02 27.20
N ARG A 8 8.03 -46.76 26.99
CA ARG A 8 8.69 -46.17 25.80
C ARG A 8 7.78 -45.47 24.79
N ALA A 9 7.46 -44.22 25.12
CA ALA A 9 7.28 -43.15 24.15
C ALA A 9 8.60 -42.89 23.41
N ARG A 10 8.54 -42.82 22.09
CA ARG A 10 9.60 -42.26 21.25
C ARG A 10 9.07 -40.97 20.64
N LEU A 11 9.62 -39.85 21.12
CA LEU A 11 9.69 -38.61 20.36
C LEU A 11 10.56 -38.86 19.12
N ALA A 12 10.13 -38.33 17.98
CA ALA A 12 11.00 -38.00 16.86
C ALA A 12 10.47 -36.72 16.20
N PHE A 13 10.96 -35.60 16.70
CA PHE A 13 11.03 -34.35 15.95
C PHE A 13 12.16 -34.52 14.91
N ALA A 14 11.85 -34.31 13.63
CA ALA A 14 12.86 -34.15 12.59
C ALA A 14 12.44 -33.00 11.68
N LEU A 15 12.99 -31.82 11.99
CA LEU A 15 13.14 -30.72 11.03
C LEU A 15 13.91 -31.25 9.80
N THR A 16 13.38 -31.04 8.62
CA THR A 16 14.18 -31.00 7.38
C THR A 16 13.88 -29.70 6.65
N SER A 17 14.77 -28.75 6.92
CA SER A 17 15.02 -27.53 6.20
C SER A 17 15.55 -27.85 4.80
N LEU A 18 14.78 -27.51 3.76
CA LEU A 18 15.31 -27.29 2.42
C LEU A 18 15.69 -25.80 2.29
N LEU A 19 16.94 -25.48 2.60
CA LEU A 19 17.63 -24.33 2.04
C LEU A 19 17.97 -24.66 0.58
N VAL A 20 17.30 -24.01 -0.38
CA VAL A 20 17.87 -23.85 -1.72
C VAL A 20 18.78 -22.62 -1.66
N LEU A 21 20.08 -22.87 -1.79
CA LEU A 21 21.09 -21.85 -2.06
C LEU A 21 20.77 -21.15 -3.39
N GLY A 22 20.52 -19.85 -3.33
CA GLY A 22 20.69 -18.93 -4.47
C GLY A 22 21.99 -18.16 -4.26
N ALA A 23 22.96 -18.38 -5.14
CA ALA A 23 24.28 -17.75 -5.15
C ALA A 23 24.22 -16.21 -5.20
N PRO A 24 25.24 -15.48 -4.69
CA PRO A 24 25.39 -14.07 -4.99
C PRO A 24 25.74 -13.96 -6.48
N ALA A 25 24.82 -13.41 -7.27
CA ALA A 25 25.15 -12.97 -8.61
C ALA A 25 26.23 -11.90 -8.51
N ALA A 26 27.28 -12.05 -9.33
CA ALA A 26 28.29 -11.05 -9.54
C ALA A 26 27.63 -9.66 -9.68
N ALA A 27 28.16 -8.66 -8.98
CA ALA A 27 27.84 -7.26 -9.21
C ALA A 27 28.21 -6.92 -10.65
N SER A 28 27.25 -7.12 -11.55
CA SER A 28 27.37 -6.68 -12.93
C SER A 28 27.22 -5.17 -12.94
N ALA A 29 27.99 -4.50 -13.79
CA ALA A 29 27.87 -3.07 -14.08
C ALA A 29 26.43 -2.63 -14.48
N ALA A 30 25.52 -3.58 -14.71
CA ALA A 30 24.10 -3.30 -14.96
C ALA A 30 23.32 -2.78 -13.74
N GLY A 31 23.74 -3.09 -12.50
CA GLY A 31 22.99 -2.68 -11.31
C GLY A 31 22.94 -1.17 -11.06
N GLU A 32 24.04 -0.46 -11.35
CA GLU A 32 24.12 1.00 -11.19
C GLU A 32 23.34 1.73 -12.29
N LYS A 33 23.45 1.26 -13.53
CA LYS A 33 22.74 1.84 -14.69
C LYS A 33 21.24 1.56 -14.65
N ASP A 34 20.83 0.41 -14.14
CA ASP A 34 19.44 0.10 -13.84
C ASP A 34 18.84 1.10 -12.85
N ALA A 35 19.55 1.42 -11.78
CA ALA A 35 19.08 2.38 -10.78
C ALA A 35 18.95 3.79 -11.36
N GLU A 36 19.92 4.23 -12.17
CA GLU A 36 19.86 5.53 -12.86
C GLU A 36 18.71 5.63 -13.87
N ALA A 37 18.46 4.55 -14.63
CA ALA A 37 17.38 4.49 -15.61
C ALA A 37 16.00 4.45 -14.91
N MET A 38 15.88 3.71 -13.82
CA MET A 38 14.64 3.65 -13.04
C MET A 38 14.34 4.98 -12.30
N LYS A 39 15.36 5.77 -11.96
CA LYS A 39 15.13 7.13 -11.44
C LYS A 39 14.45 8.03 -12.47
N LEU A 40 14.91 7.99 -13.73
CA LEU A 40 14.29 8.74 -14.83
C LEU A 40 12.89 8.21 -15.16
N HIS A 41 12.69 6.89 -15.08
CA HIS A 41 11.37 6.28 -15.20
C HIS A 41 10.39 6.83 -14.16
N ASN A 42 10.75 6.84 -12.88
CA ASN A 42 9.85 7.32 -11.83
C ASN A 42 9.54 8.81 -11.99
N GLN A 43 10.53 9.64 -12.32
CA GLN A 43 10.29 11.06 -12.62
C GLN A 43 9.42 11.29 -13.86
N ALA A 44 9.40 10.37 -14.82
CA ALA A 44 8.55 10.47 -15.99
C ALA A 44 7.11 10.03 -15.68
N MET A 45 6.95 8.93 -14.94
CA MET A 45 5.64 8.31 -14.70
C MET A 45 4.91 8.91 -13.49
N ASP A 46 5.63 9.23 -12.42
CA ASP A 46 5.02 9.69 -11.15
C ASP A 46 4.89 11.22 -11.10
N ASP A 47 5.72 11.97 -11.83
CA ASP A 47 5.66 13.44 -11.84
C ASP A 47 5.06 13.96 -13.16
N ASP A 48 5.72 13.70 -14.29
CA ASP A 48 5.37 14.33 -15.57
C ASP A 48 4.07 13.76 -16.17
N TYR A 49 3.92 12.44 -16.20
CA TYR A 49 2.72 11.79 -16.74
C TYR A 49 1.48 12.09 -15.91
N LEU A 50 1.58 12.09 -14.58
CA LEU A 50 0.47 12.47 -13.70
C LEU A 50 0.10 13.96 -13.82
N SER A 51 1.07 14.81 -14.17
CA SER A 51 0.86 16.22 -14.47
C SER A 51 0.39 16.48 -15.91
N VAL A 52 0.14 15.44 -16.72
CA VAL A 52 -0.27 15.55 -18.15
C VAL A 52 0.81 16.19 -19.03
N GLU A 53 2.07 16.14 -18.60
CA GLU A 53 3.24 16.69 -19.29
C GLU A 53 3.90 15.60 -20.16
N PHE A 54 3.15 15.04 -21.13
CA PHE A 54 3.56 13.85 -21.88
C PHE A 54 4.86 14.03 -22.67
N ASP A 55 5.14 15.23 -23.18
CA ASP A 55 6.39 15.50 -23.91
C ASP A 55 7.63 15.43 -22.99
N LYS A 56 7.50 15.82 -21.72
CA LYS A 56 8.57 15.73 -20.72
C LYS A 56 8.78 14.28 -20.29
N ALA A 57 7.68 13.56 -20.07
CA ALA A 57 7.71 12.13 -19.74
C ALA A 57 8.37 11.31 -20.88
N GLU A 58 7.98 11.57 -22.13
CA GLU A 58 8.57 10.94 -23.32
C GLU A 58 10.08 11.18 -23.39
N LYS A 59 10.52 12.42 -23.20
CA LYS A 59 11.94 12.77 -23.24
C LYS A 59 12.75 12.04 -22.16
N LYS A 60 12.27 12.03 -20.91
CA LYS A 60 12.94 11.36 -19.79
C LYS A 60 13.05 9.85 -20.00
N LEU A 61 12.01 9.20 -20.52
CA LEU A 61 12.02 7.76 -20.81
C LEU A 61 12.95 7.41 -21.97
N ARG A 62 13.00 8.23 -23.03
CA ARG A 62 13.98 8.08 -24.11
C ARG A 62 15.42 8.26 -23.62
N ASP A 63 15.65 9.22 -22.72
CA ASP A 63 16.97 9.42 -22.12
C ASP A 63 17.36 8.27 -21.17
N ALA A 64 16.38 7.65 -20.49
CA ALA A 64 16.59 6.43 -19.71
C ALA A 64 16.98 5.25 -20.62
N LEU A 65 16.30 5.06 -21.75
CA LEU A 65 16.62 4.02 -22.72
C LEU A 65 18.03 4.20 -23.34
N LYS A 66 18.45 5.43 -23.64
CA LYS A 66 19.82 5.73 -24.10
C LYS A 66 20.88 5.32 -23.06
N LYS A 67 20.61 5.51 -21.77
CA LYS A 67 21.52 5.07 -20.71
C LYS A 67 21.62 3.55 -20.61
N CYS A 68 20.62 2.84 -21.12
CA CYS A 68 20.54 1.38 -21.15
C CYS A 68 21.11 0.74 -22.41
N GLU A 69 21.70 1.52 -23.33
CA GLU A 69 22.35 1.01 -24.53
C GLU A 69 23.52 0.05 -24.21
N ARG A 70 23.91 -0.78 -25.19
CA ARG A 70 25.02 -1.75 -25.09
C ARG A 70 24.85 -2.77 -23.95
N ASN A 71 23.62 -3.16 -23.65
CA ASN A 71 23.27 -4.07 -22.54
C ASN A 71 23.72 -3.53 -21.18
N ALA A 72 23.78 -2.20 -21.02
CA ALA A 72 24.10 -1.56 -19.75
C ALA A 72 22.98 -1.72 -18.71
N CYS A 73 21.75 -2.03 -19.12
CA CYS A 73 20.65 -2.33 -18.20
C CYS A 73 20.20 -3.79 -18.31
N THR A 74 19.57 -4.29 -17.25
CA THR A 74 18.94 -5.61 -17.26
C THR A 74 17.70 -5.62 -18.18
N LYS A 75 17.45 -6.78 -18.79
CA LYS A 75 16.30 -6.99 -19.68
C LYS A 75 14.94 -6.58 -19.07
N PRO A 76 14.64 -6.88 -17.78
CA PRO A 76 13.39 -6.42 -17.16
C PRO A 76 13.29 -4.89 -17.03
N VAL A 77 14.41 -4.19 -16.83
CA VAL A 77 14.42 -2.71 -16.78
C VAL A 77 14.15 -2.13 -18.16
N ILE A 78 14.79 -2.67 -19.20
CA ILE A 78 14.53 -2.27 -20.59
C ILE A 78 13.05 -2.51 -20.96
N GLY A 79 12.51 -3.68 -20.61
CA GLY A 79 11.09 -3.99 -20.79
C GLY A 79 10.17 -2.99 -20.11
N LYS A 80 10.44 -2.66 -18.83
CA LYS A 80 9.68 -1.65 -18.08
C LYS A 80 9.72 -0.25 -18.71
N LEU A 81 10.89 0.18 -19.20
CA LEU A 81 11.04 1.48 -19.85
C LEU A 81 10.21 1.59 -21.13
N HIS A 82 10.18 0.53 -21.95
CA HIS A 82 9.35 0.49 -23.15
C HIS A 82 7.84 0.41 -22.82
N ILE A 83 7.43 -0.33 -21.77
CA ILE A 83 6.03 -0.28 -21.29
C ILE A 83 5.64 1.13 -20.85
N ALA A 84 6.49 1.80 -20.09
CA ALA A 84 6.25 3.16 -19.62
C ALA A 84 6.14 4.14 -20.81
N LEU A 85 7.05 4.04 -21.78
CA LEU A 85 7.04 4.91 -22.97
C LEU A 85 5.81 4.66 -23.83
N GLY A 86 5.41 3.39 -24.02
CA GLY A 86 4.16 3.05 -24.69
C GLY A 86 2.93 3.57 -23.95
N THR A 87 2.95 3.57 -22.61
CA THR A 87 1.89 4.17 -21.78
C THR A 87 1.81 5.69 -21.96
N VAL A 88 2.96 6.38 -22.01
CA VAL A 88 3.03 7.83 -22.33
C VAL A 88 2.46 8.11 -23.72
N TYR A 89 2.82 7.32 -24.73
CA TYR A 89 2.24 7.45 -26.08
C TYR A 89 0.75 7.20 -26.12
N GLY A 90 0.27 6.20 -25.37
CA GLY A 90 -1.15 5.94 -25.19
C GLY A 90 -1.89 7.13 -24.58
N GLY A 91 -1.35 7.70 -23.51
CA GLY A 91 -1.89 8.91 -22.88
C GLY A 91 -1.89 10.14 -23.80
N GLY A 92 -0.92 10.23 -24.71
CA GLY A 92 -0.83 11.26 -25.75
C GLY A 92 -1.57 10.97 -27.06
N ASN A 93 -2.47 9.97 -27.10
CA ASN A 93 -3.24 9.56 -28.29
C ASN A 93 -2.38 9.11 -29.50
N LYS A 94 -1.20 8.55 -29.24
CA LYS A 94 -0.24 8.04 -30.24
C LYS A 94 -0.21 6.50 -30.21
N LEU A 95 -1.36 5.86 -30.44
CA LEU A 95 -1.53 4.40 -30.23
C LEU A 95 -0.62 3.52 -31.08
N GLU A 96 -0.32 3.90 -32.33
CA GLU A 96 0.63 3.16 -33.17
C GLU A 96 2.05 3.19 -32.59
N GLN A 97 2.46 4.33 -32.04
CA GLN A 97 3.74 4.45 -31.36
C GLN A 97 3.74 3.65 -30.05
N ALA A 98 2.63 3.66 -29.31
CA ALA A 98 2.46 2.84 -28.11
C ALA A 98 2.63 1.35 -28.39
N ARG A 99 1.99 0.85 -29.46
CA ARG A 99 2.10 -0.54 -29.91
C ARG A 99 3.54 -0.90 -30.28
N ALA A 100 4.24 -0.05 -31.02
CA ALA A 100 5.64 -0.28 -31.39
C ALA A 100 6.55 -0.42 -30.16
N GLU A 101 6.36 0.44 -29.15
CA GLU A 101 7.11 0.35 -27.89
C GLU A 101 6.76 -0.94 -27.12
N PHE A 102 5.50 -1.38 -27.11
CA PHE A 102 5.12 -2.63 -26.46
C PHE A 102 5.74 -3.87 -27.13
N VAL A 103 5.91 -3.86 -28.46
CA VAL A 103 6.64 -4.92 -29.16
C VAL A 103 8.10 -4.97 -28.67
N LEU A 104 8.76 -3.82 -28.58
CA LEU A 104 10.13 -3.72 -28.05
C LEU A 104 10.22 -4.18 -26.58
N ALA A 105 9.22 -3.83 -25.76
CA ALA A 105 9.13 -4.27 -24.37
C ALA A 105 9.10 -5.79 -24.26
N LEU A 106 8.26 -6.45 -25.07
CA LEU A 106 8.07 -7.89 -25.07
C LEU A 106 9.25 -8.65 -25.70
N GLN A 107 9.96 -8.04 -26.64
CA GLN A 107 11.22 -8.56 -27.19
C GLN A 107 12.34 -8.52 -26.15
N ALA A 108 12.40 -7.48 -25.31
CA ALA A 108 13.38 -7.35 -24.24
C ALA A 108 13.04 -8.24 -23.03
N ASP A 109 11.81 -8.18 -22.54
CA ASP A 109 11.29 -8.99 -21.44
C ASP A 109 9.95 -9.63 -21.83
N PRO A 110 9.91 -10.95 -22.09
CA PRO A 110 8.67 -11.67 -22.38
C PRO A 110 7.63 -11.63 -21.25
N LYS A 111 8.02 -11.21 -20.04
CA LYS A 111 7.13 -11.01 -18.89
C LYS A 111 6.71 -9.56 -18.70
N ALA A 112 7.06 -8.65 -19.61
CA ALA A 112 6.59 -7.28 -19.56
C ALA A 112 5.06 -7.24 -19.53
N ALA A 113 4.50 -6.39 -18.68
CA ALA A 113 3.07 -6.22 -18.49
C ALA A 113 2.75 -4.72 -18.43
N LEU A 114 1.53 -4.35 -18.84
CA LEU A 114 1.05 -2.98 -18.73
C LEU A 114 0.98 -2.51 -17.27
N ILE A 115 0.99 -1.19 -17.09
CA ILE A 115 0.82 -0.56 -15.78
C ILE A 115 -0.68 -0.56 -15.45
N ASP A 116 -1.11 -1.46 -14.57
CA ASP A 116 -2.54 -1.70 -14.25
C ASP A 116 -3.32 -0.41 -13.96
N ALA A 117 -2.71 0.53 -13.23
CA ALA A 117 -3.32 1.80 -12.85
C ALA A 117 -3.55 2.78 -14.01
N LEU A 118 -2.82 2.61 -15.12
CA LEU A 118 -2.79 3.52 -16.27
C LEU A 118 -3.28 2.86 -17.57
N THR A 119 -3.77 1.62 -17.47
CA THR A 119 -4.20 0.83 -18.63
C THR A 119 -5.61 1.21 -19.06
N THR A 120 -5.76 1.73 -20.27
CA THR A 120 -7.06 1.92 -20.93
C THR A 120 -7.40 0.71 -21.80
N PRO A 121 -8.68 0.49 -22.19
CA PRO A 121 -9.05 -0.57 -23.11
C PRO A 121 -8.30 -0.52 -24.46
N GLU A 122 -8.06 0.69 -24.97
CA GLU A 122 -7.32 0.93 -26.21
C GLU A 122 -5.85 0.55 -26.05
N LEU A 123 -5.26 0.88 -24.90
CA LEU A 123 -3.88 0.50 -24.58
C LEU A 123 -3.74 -1.02 -24.36
N ALA A 124 -4.72 -1.63 -23.69
CA ALA A 124 -4.79 -3.08 -23.52
C ALA A 124 -4.94 -3.81 -24.87
N GLN A 125 -5.70 -3.23 -25.79
CA GLN A 125 -5.85 -3.76 -27.15
C GLN A 125 -4.53 -3.63 -27.94
N ALA A 126 -3.90 -2.45 -27.92
CA ALA A 126 -2.60 -2.23 -28.55
C ALA A 126 -1.52 -3.18 -27.99
N PHE A 127 -1.54 -3.47 -26.69
CA PHE A 127 -0.64 -4.42 -26.06
C PHE A 127 -0.91 -5.87 -26.47
N LYS A 128 -2.19 -6.28 -26.59
CA LYS A 128 -2.56 -7.61 -27.12
C LYS A 128 -2.11 -7.79 -28.57
N GLU A 129 -2.19 -6.74 -29.38
CA GLU A 129 -1.69 -6.75 -30.76
C GLU A 129 -0.17 -6.84 -30.81
N ALA A 130 0.52 -6.10 -29.93
CA ALA A 130 1.97 -6.20 -29.76
C ALA A 130 2.40 -7.61 -29.29
N GLN A 131 1.63 -8.29 -28.44
CA GLN A 131 1.88 -9.67 -28.06
C GLN A 131 1.81 -10.63 -29.25
N LYS A 132 0.82 -10.48 -30.12
CA LYS A 132 0.69 -11.30 -31.34
C LYS A 132 1.87 -11.06 -32.29
N GLU A 133 2.30 -9.82 -32.43
CA GLU A 133 3.42 -9.44 -33.29
C GLU A 133 4.78 -9.90 -32.75
N ALA A 134 5.03 -9.74 -31.45
CA ALA A 134 6.24 -10.23 -30.80
C ALA A 134 6.35 -11.77 -30.86
N GLN A 135 5.21 -12.48 -30.83
CA GLN A 135 5.16 -13.94 -31.01
C GLN A 135 5.37 -14.36 -32.47
N ALA A 136 4.96 -13.54 -33.44
CA ALA A 136 5.19 -13.80 -34.87
C ALA A 136 6.67 -13.62 -35.28
N ALA A 137 7.43 -12.78 -34.57
CA ALA A 137 8.86 -12.53 -34.80
C ALA A 137 9.81 -13.67 -34.32
N GLY A 138 9.28 -14.77 -33.77
CA GLY A 138 10.04 -15.91 -33.25
C GLY A 138 10.37 -17.05 -34.23
N LYS A 139 10.14 -16.89 -35.54
CA LYS A 139 10.50 -17.88 -36.59
C LYS A 139 11.45 -17.27 -37.65
N PRO A 140 12.44 -18.03 -38.18
CA PRO A 140 13.31 -17.56 -39.26
C PRO A 140 12.56 -17.40 -40.59
N ALA A 141 13.00 -16.44 -41.41
CA ALA A 141 12.33 -15.80 -42.55
C ALA A 141 12.25 -16.60 -43.87
N GLU A 142 11.31 -16.22 -44.76
CA GLU A 142 11.52 -16.14 -46.23
C GLU A 142 10.48 -15.24 -46.96
N ASP A 143 11.02 -14.27 -47.71
CA ASP A 143 10.61 -13.43 -48.87
C ASP A 143 9.15 -13.00 -49.24
N ALA A 144 8.95 -11.66 -49.23
CA ALA A 144 8.29 -10.67 -50.14
C ALA A 144 7.13 -11.06 -51.12
N PRO A 145 6.31 -10.12 -51.72
CA PRO A 145 6.36 -8.64 -51.76
C PRO A 145 5.01 -7.89 -51.57
N GLY A 146 5.08 -6.55 -51.47
CA GLY A 146 4.27 -5.58 -52.24
C GLY A 146 2.73 -5.49 -52.14
N GLU A 147 2.28 -4.28 -51.76
CA GLU A 147 1.08 -3.55 -52.25
C GLU A 147 -0.35 -4.07 -51.97
N GLY A 148 -1.16 -3.17 -51.38
CA GLY A 148 -2.37 -2.70 -52.06
C GLY A 148 -3.75 -3.11 -51.51
N GLY A 149 -4.45 -2.12 -50.94
CA GLY A 149 -5.93 -2.05 -50.81
C GLY A 149 -6.47 -2.62 -49.50
N LYS A 150 -7.36 -1.98 -48.74
CA LYS A 150 -8.34 -0.91 -48.97
C LYS A 150 -8.65 -0.26 -47.60
N PRO A 151 -9.21 0.96 -47.54
CA PRO A 151 -9.33 1.71 -46.29
C PRO A 151 -10.47 1.14 -45.43
N ALA A 152 -10.18 0.81 -44.16
CA ALA A 152 -11.21 0.72 -43.14
C ALA A 152 -11.63 2.15 -42.78
N LYS A 153 -12.73 2.56 -43.41
CA LYS A 153 -13.63 3.70 -43.18
C LYS A 153 -13.36 4.50 -41.89
N ALA A 154 -12.93 5.75 -42.05
CA ALA A 154 -13.07 6.78 -41.02
C ALA A 154 -14.49 7.38 -41.08
N ALA A 155 -15.23 7.28 -39.98
CA ALA A 155 -16.16 8.27 -39.41
C ALA A 155 -17.12 7.57 -38.45
N ALA A 156 -16.82 7.59 -37.13
CA ALA A 156 -17.86 7.47 -36.13
C ALA A 156 -18.64 8.79 -36.16
N GLY A 157 -19.95 8.74 -36.48
CA GLY A 157 -20.80 9.92 -36.42
C GLY A 157 -21.13 10.26 -34.97
N ASP A 158 -21.11 11.56 -34.64
CA ASP A 158 -21.70 12.04 -33.40
C ASP A 158 -23.21 11.81 -33.46
N VAL A 159 -23.74 11.04 -32.51
CA VAL A 159 -25.18 10.81 -32.35
C VAL A 159 -25.76 12.02 -31.63
N PRO A 160 -26.79 12.69 -32.18
CA PRO A 160 -27.42 13.82 -31.51
C PRO A 160 -28.00 13.39 -30.17
N HIS A 161 -27.63 14.10 -29.12
CA HIS A 161 -28.03 13.77 -27.76
C HIS A 161 -28.26 15.04 -26.95
N THR A 162 -29.36 15.06 -26.18
CA THR A 162 -29.65 16.14 -25.24
C THR A 162 -29.26 15.69 -23.83
N PRO A 163 -28.19 16.25 -23.23
CA PRO A 163 -27.74 15.83 -21.91
C PRO A 163 -28.79 16.09 -20.82
N VAL A 164 -28.83 15.20 -19.83
CA VAL A 164 -29.64 15.41 -18.63
C VAL A 164 -29.10 16.63 -17.87
N ALA A 165 -29.94 17.64 -17.67
CA ALA A 165 -29.52 18.93 -17.12
C ALA A 165 -29.08 18.82 -15.65
N GLU A 166 -29.80 18.05 -14.85
CA GLU A 166 -29.55 17.78 -13.43
C GLU A 166 -30.42 16.61 -12.93
N GLN A 167 -30.07 16.04 -11.76
CA GLN A 167 -30.90 15.05 -11.07
C GLN A 167 -30.77 15.18 -9.54
N ALA A 168 -31.79 14.75 -8.80
CA ALA A 168 -31.80 14.74 -7.35
C ALA A 168 -30.97 13.58 -6.77
N VAL A 169 -30.39 13.80 -5.58
CA VAL A 169 -29.69 12.77 -4.79
C VAL A 169 -30.63 11.60 -4.50
N ASN A 170 -30.11 10.37 -4.59
CA ASN A 170 -30.86 9.11 -4.42
C ASN A 170 -32.02 8.95 -5.42
N THR A 171 -31.90 9.49 -6.64
CA THR A 171 -32.88 9.27 -7.71
C THR A 171 -32.15 8.78 -8.97
N PRO A 172 -32.59 7.68 -9.60
CA PRO A 172 -31.96 7.18 -10.83
C PRO A 172 -31.83 8.27 -11.90
N VAL A 173 -30.76 8.26 -12.70
CA VAL A 173 -30.55 9.26 -13.77
C VAL A 173 -31.01 8.66 -15.11
N PRO A 174 -32.15 9.08 -15.67
CA PRO A 174 -32.63 8.55 -16.94
C PRO A 174 -31.86 9.19 -18.09
N VAL A 175 -31.20 8.37 -18.91
CA VAL A 175 -30.44 8.79 -20.09
C VAL A 175 -31.08 8.15 -21.31
N TYR A 176 -31.51 8.98 -22.26
CA TYR A 176 -32.07 8.55 -23.54
C TYR A 176 -31.27 9.17 -24.68
N ILE A 177 -31.02 8.38 -25.73
CA ILE A 177 -30.42 8.84 -27.00
C ILE A 177 -31.35 8.49 -28.16
N GLU A 178 -31.52 9.41 -29.11
CA GLU A 178 -32.25 9.16 -30.36
C GLU A 178 -31.29 8.68 -31.44
N ILE A 179 -31.67 7.64 -32.18
CA ILE A 179 -30.86 7.12 -33.28
C ILE A 179 -31.46 7.61 -34.60
N PRO A 180 -30.72 8.41 -35.40
CA PRO A 180 -31.12 8.76 -36.76
C PRO A 180 -31.27 7.50 -37.63
N GLU A 181 -32.24 7.48 -38.55
CA GLU A 181 -32.53 6.32 -39.42
C GLU A 181 -31.33 5.92 -40.31
N GLU A 182 -30.34 6.81 -40.48
CA GLU A 182 -29.11 6.56 -41.22
C GLU A 182 -28.08 5.71 -40.45
N ILE A 183 -28.27 5.49 -39.14
CA ILE A 183 -27.37 4.71 -38.29
C ILE A 183 -27.99 3.34 -38.01
N ASP A 184 -27.38 2.28 -38.55
CA ASP A 184 -27.79 0.89 -38.32
C ASP A 184 -27.34 0.41 -36.93
N ALA A 185 -28.07 0.86 -35.91
CA ALA A 185 -27.81 0.57 -34.50
C ALA A 185 -28.68 -0.58 -33.98
N SER A 186 -28.05 -1.63 -33.47
CA SER A 186 -28.75 -2.74 -32.81
C SER A 186 -28.65 -2.70 -31.29
N LYS A 187 -27.58 -2.08 -30.75
CA LYS A 187 -27.26 -2.04 -29.31
C LYS A 187 -26.70 -0.68 -28.91
N ALA A 188 -26.92 -0.28 -27.66
CA ALA A 188 -26.28 0.89 -27.09
C ALA A 188 -25.82 0.63 -25.65
N THR A 189 -24.63 1.11 -25.31
CA THR A 189 -24.05 0.97 -23.97
C THR A 189 -23.80 2.36 -23.36
N LEU A 190 -24.38 2.61 -22.20
CA LEU A 190 -24.13 3.80 -21.38
C LEU A 190 -22.90 3.57 -20.50
N ARG A 191 -21.85 4.39 -20.70
CA ARG A 191 -20.66 4.42 -19.85
C ARG A 191 -20.73 5.62 -18.91
N TYR A 192 -20.71 5.41 -17.61
CA TYR A 192 -20.82 6.50 -16.63
C TYR A 192 -19.79 6.41 -15.49
N LYS A 193 -19.47 7.54 -14.87
CA LYS A 193 -18.54 7.67 -13.75
C LYS A 193 -19.24 8.44 -12.62
N PRO A 194 -19.57 7.76 -11.50
CA PRO A 194 -20.12 8.40 -10.31
C PRO A 194 -19.18 9.47 -9.74
N PHE A 195 -19.75 10.46 -9.06
CA PHE A 195 -18.97 11.46 -8.35
C PHE A 195 -18.10 10.81 -7.26
N GLY A 196 -16.82 11.17 -7.20
CA GLY A 196 -15.86 10.60 -6.24
C GLY A 196 -15.35 9.18 -6.57
N SER A 197 -15.94 8.48 -7.54
CA SER A 197 -15.42 7.19 -8.01
C SER A 197 -14.29 7.40 -9.01
N PRO A 198 -13.16 6.68 -8.92
CA PRO A 198 -12.13 6.69 -9.97
C PRO A 198 -12.51 5.82 -11.18
N LYS A 199 -13.50 4.92 -11.05
CA LYS A 199 -13.85 3.89 -12.04
C LYS A 199 -15.08 4.27 -12.88
N TRP A 200 -15.02 3.97 -14.18
CA TRP A 200 -16.17 3.99 -15.10
C TRP A 200 -16.96 2.67 -15.01
N LYS A 201 -18.28 2.76 -14.99
CA LYS A 201 -19.24 1.66 -15.00
C LYS A 201 -20.00 1.60 -16.33
N SER A 202 -20.74 0.52 -16.58
CA SER A 202 -21.50 0.30 -17.81
C SER A 202 -22.90 -0.21 -17.52
N VAL A 203 -23.87 0.33 -18.26
CA VAL A 203 -25.24 -0.15 -18.30
C VAL A 203 -25.62 -0.34 -19.77
N GLU A 204 -26.14 -1.52 -20.10
CA GLU A 204 -26.71 -1.77 -21.42
C GLU A 204 -28.05 -1.02 -21.52
N MET A 205 -28.26 -0.32 -22.64
CA MET A 205 -29.46 0.47 -22.87
C MET A 205 -30.54 -0.37 -23.55
N THR A 206 -31.79 -0.10 -23.21
CA THR A 206 -32.96 -0.81 -23.74
C THR A 206 -33.55 -0.02 -24.91
N PRO A 207 -33.92 -0.66 -26.03
CA PRO A 207 -34.60 0.02 -27.13
C PRO A 207 -35.93 0.60 -26.67
N MET A 208 -36.18 1.87 -26.98
CA MET A 208 -37.44 2.55 -26.69
C MET A 208 -37.68 3.72 -27.66
N GLY A 209 -38.90 3.85 -28.18
CA GLY A 209 -39.22 4.89 -29.17
C GLY A 209 -38.33 4.79 -30.41
N SER A 210 -37.71 5.91 -30.80
CA SER A 210 -36.75 6.02 -31.92
C SER A 210 -35.29 5.85 -31.48
N GLY A 211 -35.04 5.27 -30.31
CA GLY A 211 -33.68 5.18 -29.78
C GLY A 211 -33.50 4.21 -28.62
N PHE A 212 -32.60 4.55 -27.71
CA PHE A 212 -32.22 3.69 -26.58
C PHE A 212 -32.23 4.48 -25.27
N GLY A 213 -32.71 3.86 -24.19
CA GLY A 213 -32.73 4.46 -22.86
C GLY A 213 -32.20 3.54 -21.76
N ALA A 214 -31.56 4.14 -20.76
CA ALA A 214 -31.09 3.47 -19.55
C ALA A 214 -31.17 4.40 -18.36
N GLU A 215 -31.20 3.84 -17.16
CA GLU A 215 -31.09 4.59 -15.92
C GLU A 215 -29.76 4.31 -15.23
N ILE A 216 -29.07 5.38 -14.81
CA ILE A 216 -27.92 5.24 -13.90
C ILE A 216 -28.46 4.85 -12.53
N PRO A 217 -27.98 3.74 -11.93
CA PRO A 217 -28.49 3.24 -10.66
C PRO A 217 -28.41 4.25 -9.53
N CYS A 218 -29.43 4.20 -8.69
CA CYS A 218 -29.60 5.05 -7.53
C CYS A 218 -28.44 5.02 -6.53
N GLU A 219 -27.88 3.83 -6.31
CA GLU A 219 -26.73 3.57 -5.44
C GLU A 219 -25.45 4.31 -5.87
N ASP A 220 -25.41 4.76 -7.13
CA ASP A 220 -24.29 5.48 -7.72
C ASP A 220 -24.49 7.01 -7.74
N VAL A 221 -25.61 7.50 -7.20
CA VAL A 221 -25.98 8.92 -7.12
C VAL A 221 -26.46 9.32 -5.73
N THR A 222 -25.82 8.75 -4.70
CA THR A 222 -26.18 8.92 -3.28
C THR A 222 -25.65 10.20 -2.64
N THR A 223 -24.75 10.92 -3.31
CA THR A 223 -24.10 12.16 -2.82
C THR A 223 -24.15 13.24 -3.89
N THR A 224 -24.15 14.51 -3.49
CA THR A 224 -24.09 15.65 -4.40
C THR A 224 -22.76 15.72 -5.14
N GLY A 225 -22.81 16.12 -6.41
CA GLY A 225 -21.64 16.19 -7.29
C GLY A 225 -21.94 15.70 -8.70
N ASP A 226 -20.92 15.65 -9.56
CA ASP A 226 -21.12 15.38 -10.98
C ASP A 226 -21.01 13.91 -11.34
N VAL A 227 -22.06 13.40 -11.99
CA VAL A 227 -21.97 12.17 -12.77
C VAL A 227 -21.54 12.53 -14.19
N ARG A 228 -20.53 11.81 -14.70
CA ARG A 228 -20.07 11.96 -16.09
C ARG A 228 -20.48 10.76 -16.91
N TYR A 229 -20.93 10.93 -18.15
CA TYR A 229 -21.29 9.80 -19.00
C TYR A 229 -21.08 10.04 -20.50
N PHE A 230 -21.01 8.96 -21.26
CA PHE A 230 -21.08 8.95 -22.72
C PHE A 230 -21.75 7.65 -23.19
N VAL A 231 -22.28 7.62 -24.42
CA VAL A 231 -22.96 6.45 -24.97
C VAL A 231 -22.24 5.94 -26.22
N ILE A 232 -22.11 4.63 -26.33
CA ILE A 232 -21.57 3.95 -27.51
C ILE A 232 -22.71 3.17 -28.17
N VAL A 233 -22.94 3.43 -29.46
CA VAL A 233 -23.94 2.74 -30.29
C VAL A 233 -23.23 1.72 -31.18
N ARG A 234 -23.79 0.52 -31.30
CA ARG A 234 -23.20 -0.61 -32.00
C ARG A 234 -24.17 -1.28 -32.96
N ASP A 235 -23.66 -1.83 -34.05
CA ASP A 235 -24.43 -2.66 -34.99
C ASP A 235 -24.66 -4.08 -34.47
N GLU A 236 -25.26 -4.95 -35.28
CA GLU A 236 -25.54 -6.35 -34.92
C GLU A 236 -24.26 -7.17 -34.69
N ALA A 237 -23.18 -6.88 -35.42
CA ALA A 237 -21.87 -7.49 -35.27
C ALA A 237 -21.13 -7.04 -33.98
N GLY A 238 -21.60 -5.95 -33.37
CA GLY A 238 -21.04 -5.37 -32.16
C GLY A 238 -19.99 -4.30 -32.41
N ASP A 239 -19.85 -3.86 -33.66
CA ASP A 239 -18.93 -2.79 -34.07
C ASP A 239 -19.54 -1.41 -33.77
N PRO A 240 -18.74 -0.43 -33.30
CA PRO A 240 -19.25 0.89 -32.95
C PRO A 240 -19.63 1.69 -34.21
N VAL A 241 -20.90 2.09 -34.29
CA VAL A 241 -21.47 2.85 -35.42
C VAL A 241 -21.75 4.31 -35.09
N GLY A 242 -21.69 4.69 -33.81
CA GLY A 242 -21.84 6.09 -33.38
C GLY A 242 -21.60 6.29 -31.88
N THR A 243 -21.41 7.54 -31.47
CA THR A 243 -21.23 7.90 -30.04
C THR A 243 -21.95 9.18 -29.67
N ALA A 244 -22.49 9.26 -28.46
CA ALA A 244 -22.94 10.51 -27.84
C ALA A 244 -21.99 10.88 -26.70
N GLY A 245 -21.11 11.86 -26.97
CA GLY A 245 -19.98 12.21 -26.10
C GLY A 245 -18.85 11.19 -26.15
N SER A 246 -17.78 11.43 -25.39
CA SER A 246 -16.63 10.52 -25.31
C SER A 246 -16.01 10.50 -23.92
N MET A 247 -15.03 9.61 -23.69
CA MET A 247 -14.28 9.61 -22.42
C MET A 247 -13.48 10.92 -22.21
N GLN A 248 -13.08 11.59 -23.30
CA GLN A 248 -12.35 12.87 -23.26
C GLN A 248 -13.29 14.07 -23.13
N ALA A 249 -14.51 13.97 -23.68
CA ALA A 249 -15.56 14.98 -23.59
C ALA A 249 -16.88 14.34 -23.14
N PRO A 250 -17.00 13.92 -21.87
CA PRO A 250 -18.22 13.29 -21.37
C PRO A 250 -19.29 14.33 -21.07
N HIS A 251 -20.55 13.93 -21.20
CA HIS A 251 -21.69 14.68 -20.69
C HIS A 251 -21.66 14.70 -19.16
N ARG A 252 -22.18 15.78 -18.58
CA ARG A 252 -22.14 16.05 -17.14
C ARG A 252 -23.55 16.25 -16.62
N VAL A 253 -23.92 15.48 -15.60
CA VAL A 253 -25.17 15.63 -14.85
C VAL A 253 -24.83 16.02 -13.42
N PRO A 254 -25.11 17.27 -13.02
CA PRO A 254 -25.01 17.69 -11.63
C PRO A 254 -26.07 16.97 -10.78
N ILE A 255 -25.65 16.26 -9.73
CA ILE A 255 -26.54 15.69 -8.72
C ILE A 255 -26.71 16.70 -7.58
N LYS A 256 -27.94 17.14 -7.35
CA LYS A 256 -28.31 18.19 -6.38
C LYS A 256 -29.29 17.66 -5.33
N ASN A 257 -29.48 18.42 -4.24
CA ASN A 257 -30.49 18.07 -3.22
C ASN A 257 -31.91 18.41 -3.67
N GLU A 258 -32.05 19.53 -4.39
CA GLU A 258 -33.30 20.02 -4.97
C GLU A 258 -33.02 20.36 -6.43
N ILE A 259 -34.00 20.06 -7.29
CA ILE A 259 -33.94 20.29 -8.74
C ILE A 259 -35.25 20.95 -9.19
N ASP A 260 -35.18 21.74 -10.25
CA ASP A 260 -36.35 22.48 -10.74
C ASP A 260 -37.26 21.61 -11.62
N THR A 261 -36.69 20.64 -12.35
CA THR A 261 -37.42 19.76 -13.27
C THR A 261 -36.82 18.36 -13.25
N ALA A 262 -37.65 17.37 -12.90
CA ALA A 262 -37.23 15.98 -12.88
C ALA A 262 -37.14 15.42 -14.32
N PRO A 263 -35.98 14.90 -14.75
CA PRO A 263 -35.85 14.29 -16.07
C PRO A 263 -36.59 12.93 -16.11
N SER A 264 -37.06 12.51 -17.28
CA SER A 264 -37.68 11.20 -17.48
C SER A 264 -37.28 10.57 -18.81
N LEU A 265 -37.44 9.25 -18.92
CA LEU A 265 -37.35 8.56 -20.21
C LEU A 265 -38.60 8.85 -21.06
N PRO A 266 -38.51 8.78 -22.41
CA PRO A 266 -39.66 9.01 -23.27
C PRO A 266 -40.85 8.12 -22.94
N GLY A 267 -42.02 8.73 -22.73
CA GLY A 267 -43.27 8.02 -22.41
C GLY A 267 -43.34 7.44 -21.00
N GLN A 268 -42.39 7.76 -20.11
CA GLN A 268 -42.39 7.32 -18.70
C GLN A 268 -42.48 8.52 -17.75
N GLU A 269 -43.05 8.28 -16.57
CA GLU A 269 -42.99 9.24 -15.47
C GLU A 269 -41.54 9.37 -14.96
N PRO A 270 -41.14 10.53 -14.40
CA PRO A 270 -39.82 10.67 -13.79
C PRO A 270 -39.54 9.58 -12.74
N PRO A 271 -38.31 9.04 -12.70
CA PRO A 271 -37.98 7.99 -11.75
C PRO A 271 -38.15 8.51 -10.32
N GLN A 272 -38.74 7.67 -9.48
CA GLN A 272 -38.93 8.00 -8.08
C GLN A 272 -37.60 7.95 -7.33
N ARG A 273 -37.46 8.81 -6.32
CA ARG A 273 -36.35 8.73 -5.37
C ARG A 273 -36.40 7.35 -4.71
N CYS A 274 -35.28 6.65 -4.70
CA CYS A 274 -35.25 5.31 -4.13
C CYS A 274 -35.55 5.37 -2.65
N ALA A 275 -36.38 4.43 -2.21
CA ALA A 275 -36.63 4.24 -0.79
C ALA A 275 -35.29 4.02 -0.08
N ALA A 276 -35.02 4.81 0.96
CA ALA A 276 -34.10 4.35 1.98
C ALA A 276 -34.61 3.00 2.46
N LYS A 277 -33.70 2.09 2.84
CA LYS A 277 -34.03 0.74 3.33
C LYS A 277 -34.93 0.72 4.58
N GLU A 278 -35.38 1.90 5.02
CA GLU A 278 -36.02 2.23 6.28
C GLU A 278 -37.40 2.91 6.11
N ASP A 279 -37.89 3.17 4.87
CA ASP A 279 -39.03 4.10 4.66
C ASP A 279 -40.20 3.59 3.77
N CYS A 280 -40.51 2.29 3.74
CA CYS A 280 -41.70 1.81 3.00
C CYS A 280 -42.92 1.58 3.92
N PRO A 281 -43.97 2.43 3.87
CA PRO A 281 -45.16 2.27 4.69
C PRO A 281 -46.00 1.04 4.28
N PRO A 282 -46.73 0.38 5.22
CA PRO A 282 -47.45 -0.85 4.95
C PRO A 282 -48.66 -0.64 4.01
N GLY A 283 -48.77 -1.43 2.93
CA GLY A 283 -50.00 -1.55 2.14
C GLY A 283 -49.90 -1.41 0.61
N LEU A 284 -48.71 -1.21 0.03
CA LEU A 284 -48.55 -1.17 -1.44
C LEU A 284 -48.24 -2.55 -2.04
N PRO A 285 -48.87 -2.94 -3.17
CA PRO A 285 -48.58 -4.19 -3.87
C PRO A 285 -47.13 -4.22 -4.37
N GLY A 286 -46.35 -5.22 -3.93
CA GLY A 286 -44.95 -5.43 -4.37
C GLY A 286 -43.92 -5.62 -3.24
N CYS A 287 -44.29 -5.38 -1.99
CA CYS A 287 -43.42 -5.63 -0.83
C CYS A 287 -43.68 -7.02 -0.21
N PRO A 288 -42.64 -7.76 0.23
CA PRO A 288 -42.84 -9.06 0.89
C PRO A 288 -43.49 -8.86 2.26
N GLU A 289 -44.57 -9.59 2.53
CA GLU A 289 -45.22 -9.61 3.85
C GLU A 289 -44.26 -10.23 4.89
N VAL A 290 -43.83 -9.44 5.88
CA VAL A 290 -43.09 -9.97 7.04
C VAL A 290 -44.11 -10.25 8.14
N GLY A 291 -44.78 -11.41 8.02
CA GLY A 291 -45.68 -11.94 9.04
C GLY A 291 -44.92 -12.55 10.21
N GLY A 292 -45.14 -12.00 11.40
CA GLY A 292 -44.84 -12.63 12.68
C GLY A 292 -45.82 -12.11 13.73
N GLU A 293 -46.45 -13.01 14.50
CA GLU A 293 -47.38 -12.64 15.57
C GLU A 293 -46.67 -11.76 16.61
N ARG A 294 -47.25 -10.59 16.89
CA ARG A 294 -46.80 -9.60 17.88
C ARG A 294 -47.77 -9.60 19.06
N GLY A 295 -47.29 -9.21 20.24
CA GLY A 295 -48.07 -9.09 21.46
C GLY A 295 -48.99 -7.86 21.47
N ASP A 296 -49.77 -7.72 22.54
CA ASP A 296 -50.82 -6.70 22.71
C ASP A 296 -50.38 -5.49 23.54
N LYS A 297 -49.15 -5.46 24.05
CA LYS A 297 -48.65 -4.37 24.90
C LYS A 297 -48.38 -3.10 24.11
N GLY A 298 -49.12 -2.04 24.45
CA GLY A 298 -49.01 -0.73 23.80
C GLY A 298 -47.82 0.10 24.28
N TRP A 299 -47.61 1.24 23.64
CA TRP A 299 -46.51 2.18 23.93
C TRP A 299 -46.47 2.57 25.42
N GLY A 300 -45.29 2.51 26.03
CA GLY A 300 -45.06 2.77 27.45
C GLY A 300 -45.37 1.60 28.41
N SER A 301 -45.88 0.47 27.90
CA SER A 301 -46.07 -0.74 28.71
C SER A 301 -44.75 -1.42 29.02
N SER A 302 -44.65 -2.10 30.17
CA SER A 302 -43.45 -2.86 30.51
C SER A 302 -43.32 -4.15 29.67
N CYS A 303 -42.12 -4.45 29.23
CA CYS A 303 -41.81 -5.61 28.40
C CYS A 303 -40.45 -6.21 28.78
N GLU A 304 -40.25 -7.49 28.50
CA GLU A 304 -38.93 -8.13 28.56
C GLU A 304 -38.38 -8.36 27.15
N GLU A 305 -39.24 -8.76 26.21
CA GLU A 305 -38.89 -8.96 24.81
C GLU A 305 -39.77 -8.17 23.82
N THR A 306 -39.22 -7.86 22.64
CA THR A 306 -39.91 -7.09 21.59
C THR A 306 -41.18 -7.78 21.07
N VAL A 307 -41.24 -9.11 21.13
CA VAL A 307 -42.41 -9.89 20.70
C VAL A 307 -43.63 -9.61 21.58
N GLU A 308 -43.45 -9.13 22.81
CA GLU A 308 -44.56 -8.78 23.70
C GLU A 308 -45.23 -7.44 23.33
N CYS A 309 -44.54 -6.59 22.57
CA CYS A 309 -45.03 -5.26 22.18
C CYS A 309 -45.85 -5.32 20.88
N GLN A 310 -46.81 -4.40 20.75
CA GLN A 310 -47.61 -4.23 19.54
C GLN A 310 -46.73 -4.01 18.29
N SER A 311 -47.27 -4.37 17.12
CA SER A 311 -46.62 -4.14 15.84
C SER A 311 -46.18 -2.68 15.68
N GLY A 312 -44.91 -2.46 15.37
CA GLY A 312 -44.30 -1.12 15.28
C GLY A 312 -43.60 -0.63 16.55
N LEU A 313 -43.62 -1.42 17.64
CA LEU A 313 -42.91 -1.12 18.89
C LEU A 313 -41.79 -2.12 19.19
N VAL A 314 -40.75 -1.69 19.90
CA VAL A 314 -39.64 -2.53 20.35
C VAL A 314 -39.48 -2.39 21.86
N CYS A 315 -39.01 -3.45 22.50
CA CYS A 315 -38.73 -3.39 23.93
C CYS A 315 -37.41 -2.66 24.17
N LEU A 316 -37.47 -1.41 24.59
CA LEU A 316 -36.32 -0.55 24.88
C LEU A 316 -36.34 -0.18 26.36
N ASN A 317 -35.26 -0.51 27.07
CA ASN A 317 -35.10 -0.25 28.51
C ASN A 317 -36.24 -0.78 29.40
N GLY A 318 -36.87 -1.89 28.99
CA GLY A 318 -37.98 -2.52 29.72
C GLY A 318 -39.35 -1.90 29.44
N THR A 319 -39.46 -1.02 28.44
CA THR A 319 -40.71 -0.40 28.00
C THR A 319 -40.90 -0.48 26.49
N CYS A 320 -42.14 -0.68 26.02
CA CYS A 320 -42.46 -0.71 24.60
C CYS A 320 -42.38 0.70 24.01
N GLU A 321 -41.42 0.95 23.12
CA GLU A 321 -41.17 2.23 22.46
C GLU A 321 -41.15 2.09 20.93
N GLN A 322 -41.22 3.19 20.18
CA GLN A 322 -41.20 3.15 18.71
C GLN A 322 -39.77 2.89 18.22
N GLY A 323 -39.58 1.86 17.40
CA GLY A 323 -38.26 1.53 16.84
C GLY A 323 -38.27 0.29 15.93
N ASP A 324 -37.24 0.17 15.11
CA ASP A 324 -37.14 -0.88 14.09
C ASP A 324 -36.78 -2.22 14.72
N GLY A 325 -37.60 -3.24 14.44
CA GLY A 325 -37.63 -4.57 15.08
C GLY A 325 -36.42 -5.46 14.83
N GLY A 326 -35.21 -5.01 15.18
CA GLY A 326 -34.02 -5.83 15.31
C GLY A 326 -33.74 -6.11 16.79
N GLY A 327 -34.18 -7.26 17.29
CA GLY A 327 -33.68 -7.82 18.55
C GLY A 327 -32.21 -8.22 18.43
N GLY A 328 -31.33 -7.24 18.41
CA GLY A 328 -29.92 -7.36 18.75
C GLY A 328 -29.72 -6.47 19.97
N ALA A 329 -29.37 -7.10 21.09
CA ALA A 329 -29.03 -6.47 22.37
C ALA A 329 -28.54 -5.04 22.18
N ALA A 330 -29.21 -4.07 22.83
CA ALA A 330 -28.85 -2.67 22.91
C ALA A 330 -27.51 -2.40 22.21
N GLY A 331 -27.59 -1.96 20.95
CA GLY A 331 -26.43 -1.55 20.17
C GLY A 331 -25.75 -0.40 20.89
N ARG A 332 -24.97 -0.72 21.93
CA ARG A 332 -23.90 0.13 22.43
C ARG A 332 -23.15 0.49 21.17
N LYS A 333 -23.19 1.77 20.78
CA LYS A 333 -22.26 2.34 19.80
C LYS A 333 -20.93 1.64 20.05
N GLY A 334 -20.54 0.75 19.13
CA GLY A 334 -19.32 -0.03 19.28
C GLY A 334 -18.20 0.94 19.62
N LYS A 335 -17.36 0.60 20.59
CA LYS A 335 -16.30 1.48 21.08
C LYS A 335 -15.32 1.72 19.95
N ARG A 336 -15.50 2.82 19.25
CA ARG A 336 -14.78 3.10 18.00
C ARG A 336 -13.38 3.60 18.24
N ASN A 337 -13.04 3.93 19.48
CA ASN A 337 -11.74 4.49 19.82
C ASN A 337 -11.02 3.55 20.76
N VAL A 338 -9.73 3.35 20.51
CA VAL A 338 -8.84 2.59 21.38
C VAL A 338 -7.66 3.47 21.70
N ILE A 339 -7.37 3.61 22.99
CA ILE A 339 -6.14 4.24 23.45
C ILE A 339 -5.27 3.19 24.12
N GLY A 340 -3.95 3.32 24.01
CA GLY A 340 -3.01 2.37 24.59
C GLY A 340 -1.77 3.05 25.16
N LEU A 341 -1.18 2.42 26.17
CA LEU A 341 0.16 2.72 26.67
C LEU A 341 1.01 1.47 26.44
N TRP A 342 2.19 1.63 25.83
CA TRP A 342 2.97 0.51 25.33
C TRP A 342 4.42 0.60 25.79
N GLY A 343 4.99 -0.56 26.12
CA GLY A 343 6.42 -0.77 26.26
C GLY A 343 6.92 -1.65 25.11
N GLU A 344 7.97 -1.22 24.44
CA GLU A 344 8.62 -1.92 23.32
C GLU A 344 10.09 -2.19 23.65
N LEU A 345 10.59 -3.37 23.27
CA LEU A 345 12.01 -3.72 23.32
C LEU A 345 12.52 -3.82 21.88
N ASP A 346 13.56 -3.07 21.54
CA ASP A 346 14.14 -3.11 20.20
C ASP A 346 15.24 -4.18 20.13
N LEU A 347 15.11 -5.16 19.25
CA LEU A 347 16.16 -6.13 18.93
C LEU A 347 16.62 -5.93 17.49
N LEU A 348 17.77 -5.30 17.30
CA LEU A 348 18.33 -5.06 15.97
C LEU A 348 19.08 -6.31 15.49
N LEU A 349 18.79 -6.74 14.26
CA LEU A 349 19.60 -7.74 13.58
C LEU A 349 20.87 -7.08 13.04
N VAL A 350 21.93 -7.14 13.84
CA VAL A 350 23.26 -6.62 13.50
C VAL A 350 23.87 -7.48 12.39
N ARG A 351 24.42 -6.82 11.37
CA ARG A 351 25.10 -7.50 10.27
C ARG A 351 26.48 -7.95 10.71
N GLY A 352 26.86 -9.17 10.30
CA GLY A 352 28.23 -9.62 10.47
C GLY A 352 29.12 -8.96 9.43
N THR A 353 30.11 -8.18 9.88
CA THR A 353 31.06 -7.50 9.01
C THR A 353 32.35 -7.23 9.77
N ASP A 354 33.44 -7.12 9.01
CA ASP A 354 34.72 -6.65 9.50
C ASP A 354 34.84 -5.14 9.27
N TYR A 355 35.85 -4.52 9.88
CA TYR A 355 36.21 -3.11 9.76
C TYR A 355 35.22 -2.11 10.37
N VAL A 356 34.44 -2.51 11.38
CA VAL A 356 33.37 -1.67 11.96
C VAL A 356 33.89 -0.42 12.69
N CYS A 357 35.11 -0.44 13.22
CA CYS A 357 35.73 0.70 13.88
C CYS A 357 36.79 1.39 13.01
N SER A 358 36.83 1.09 11.70
CA SER A 358 37.81 1.69 10.77
C SER A 358 37.35 3.01 10.15
N GLY A 359 36.09 3.41 10.35
CA GLY A 359 35.50 4.60 9.73
C GLY A 359 35.18 4.43 8.23
N SER A 360 35.43 3.25 7.66
CA SER A 360 35.15 2.93 6.25
C SER A 360 33.67 2.70 5.95
N ASP A 361 32.90 2.27 6.95
CA ASP A 361 31.45 2.11 6.85
C ASP A 361 30.75 3.18 7.70
N ALA A 362 30.05 4.10 7.04
CA ALA A 362 29.30 5.17 7.69
C ALA A 362 28.10 4.66 8.52
N ALA A 363 27.72 3.38 8.40
CA ALA A 363 26.72 2.76 9.24
C ALA A 363 27.24 2.39 10.64
N TYR A 364 28.55 2.45 10.89
CA TYR A 364 29.13 2.13 12.20
C TYR A 364 29.83 3.32 12.84
N ALA A 365 29.70 3.41 14.16
CA ALA A 365 30.49 4.31 15.00
C ALA A 365 30.88 3.60 16.29
N CYS A 366 32.17 3.64 16.64
CA CYS A 366 32.69 2.99 17.83
C CYS A 366 32.94 3.99 18.95
N PHE A 367 32.58 3.63 20.17
CA PHE A 367 32.74 4.50 21.34
C PHE A 367 33.49 3.77 22.45
N TYR A 368 34.24 4.53 23.25
CA TYR A 368 34.79 4.00 24.48
C TYR A 368 33.67 3.82 25.50
N PRO A 369 33.52 2.66 26.14
CA PRO A 369 32.46 2.42 27.11
C PRO A 369 32.63 3.34 28.32
N GLY A 370 31.53 3.90 28.84
CA GLY A 370 31.54 4.77 30.03
C GLY A 370 32.26 6.11 29.88
N SER A 371 32.61 6.51 28.65
CA SER A 371 33.47 7.68 28.38
C SER A 371 32.72 8.99 28.07
N ASN A 372 31.43 9.07 28.41
CA ASN A 372 30.55 10.20 28.05
C ASN A 372 30.53 10.50 26.53
N GLY A 373 30.54 9.46 25.70
CA GLY A 373 30.44 9.61 24.24
C GLY A 373 31.76 9.92 23.52
N LYS A 374 32.91 9.62 24.14
CA LYS A 374 34.21 9.66 23.44
C LYS A 374 34.19 8.63 22.30
N GLN A 375 34.14 9.12 21.07
CA GLN A 375 34.19 8.29 19.87
C GLN A 375 35.63 7.84 19.58
N PHE A 376 35.77 6.62 19.10
CA PHE A 376 37.03 6.06 18.63
C PHE A 376 37.30 6.52 17.19
N TYR A 377 38.47 7.12 16.96
CA TYR A 377 38.89 7.70 15.68
C TYR A 377 40.23 7.14 15.17
N GLY A 378 40.58 5.92 15.59
CA GLY A 378 41.85 5.28 15.27
C GLY A 378 41.89 4.60 13.89
N GLU A 379 43.03 3.98 13.58
CA GLU A 379 43.26 3.15 12.40
C GLU A 379 43.50 1.69 12.85
N PRO A 380 42.43 0.89 13.04
CA PRO A 380 42.60 -0.52 13.35
C PRO A 380 43.42 -1.25 12.29
N ALA A 381 44.40 -2.03 12.73
CA ALA A 381 45.14 -2.95 11.87
C ALA A 381 44.23 -4.10 11.40
N ASP A 382 44.45 -4.54 10.16
CA ASP A 382 43.79 -5.68 9.56
C ASP A 382 44.34 -6.98 10.13
N LEU A 383 43.72 -7.46 11.21
CA LEU A 383 44.12 -8.67 11.92
C LEU A 383 42.93 -9.60 12.11
N PRO A 384 43.08 -10.92 11.89
CA PRO A 384 42.01 -11.87 12.11
C PRO A 384 41.52 -11.84 13.56
N GLY A 385 40.21 -11.73 13.75
CA GLY A 385 39.57 -11.78 15.07
C GLY A 385 39.54 -10.46 15.83
N THR A 386 39.99 -9.37 15.24
CA THR A 386 39.80 -8.00 15.75
C THR A 386 38.91 -7.20 14.79
N ASN A 387 38.35 -6.09 15.28
CA ASN A 387 37.62 -5.11 14.45
C ASN A 387 36.47 -5.68 13.61
N GLY A 388 35.89 -6.81 14.03
CA GLY A 388 34.80 -7.48 13.35
C GLY A 388 33.69 -7.85 14.31
N VAL A 389 32.46 -7.79 13.82
CA VAL A 389 31.26 -8.16 14.58
C VAL A 389 30.67 -9.45 14.03
N LYS A 390 30.31 -10.36 14.93
CA LYS A 390 29.49 -11.51 14.57
C LYS A 390 28.04 -11.04 14.46
N GLY A 391 27.44 -11.21 13.28
CA GLY A 391 26.05 -10.86 13.06
C GLY A 391 25.10 -11.64 13.98
N GLY A 392 23.97 -11.02 14.32
CA GLY A 392 23.02 -11.59 15.28
C GLY A 392 22.04 -10.56 15.82
N LEU A 393 21.11 -11.00 16.67
CA LEU A 393 20.19 -10.10 17.36
C LEU A 393 20.92 -9.44 18.53
N SER A 394 20.97 -8.12 18.53
CA SER A 394 21.51 -7.32 19.64
C SER A 394 20.42 -6.41 20.21
N PRO A 395 20.29 -6.30 21.55
CA PRO A 395 19.41 -5.31 22.17
C PRO A 395 19.81 -3.88 21.75
N ALA A 396 18.84 -3.12 21.26
CA ALA A 396 19.02 -1.78 20.72
C ALA A 396 18.37 -0.67 21.58
N GLY A 397 17.84 -1.06 22.75
CA GLY A 397 17.12 -0.17 23.65
C GLY A 397 15.65 -0.58 23.80
N GLY A 398 14.83 0.36 24.26
CA GLY A 398 13.39 0.16 24.36
C GLY A 398 12.63 1.48 24.23
N ARG A 399 11.30 1.40 24.22
CA ARG A 399 10.44 2.57 24.01
C ARG A 399 9.23 2.53 24.92
N VAL A 400 8.75 3.72 25.28
CA VAL A 400 7.40 3.92 25.82
C VAL A 400 6.59 4.72 24.81
N MET A 401 5.38 4.25 24.49
CA MET A 401 4.53 4.89 23.49
C MET A 401 3.09 5.01 23.97
N LEU A 402 2.42 6.06 23.51
CA LEU A 402 0.97 6.21 23.55
C LEU A 402 0.41 5.88 22.15
N SER A 403 -0.74 5.21 22.11
CA SER A 403 -1.47 4.98 20.87
C SER A 403 -2.88 5.53 20.92
N TYR A 404 -3.38 5.92 19.75
CA TYR A 404 -4.79 6.16 19.49
C TYR A 404 -5.16 5.50 18.17
N ASP A 405 -6.11 4.58 18.20
CA ASP A 405 -6.61 3.84 17.05
C ASP A 405 -8.13 4.04 16.95
N ARG A 406 -8.62 4.30 15.74
CA ARG A 406 -10.04 4.54 15.48
C ARG A 406 -10.59 3.56 14.45
N GLN A 407 -11.68 2.89 14.80
CA GLN A 407 -12.45 2.09 13.86
C GLN A 407 -13.22 3.02 12.92
N LEU A 408 -12.93 2.93 11.62
CA LEU A 408 -13.49 3.85 10.62
C LEU A 408 -14.89 3.44 10.17
N PHE A 409 -15.17 2.15 10.10
CA PHE A 409 -16.43 1.59 9.60
C PHE A 409 -17.07 0.69 10.65
N ALA A 410 -18.38 0.74 10.80
CA ALA A 410 -19.09 -0.05 11.81
C ALA A 410 -18.98 -1.56 11.54
N ASP A 411 -19.00 -1.95 10.26
CA ASP A 411 -19.06 -3.36 9.85
C ASP A 411 -17.70 -3.95 9.44
N LEU A 412 -16.63 -3.16 9.54
CA LEU A 412 -15.26 -3.62 9.23
C LEU A 412 -14.40 -3.53 10.50
N PRO A 413 -13.76 -4.62 10.94
CA PRO A 413 -12.87 -4.63 12.10
C PRO A 413 -11.49 -4.04 11.77
N LEU A 414 -11.47 -2.91 11.07
CA LEU A 414 -10.29 -2.17 10.63
C LEU A 414 -10.20 -0.86 11.39
N LEU A 415 -9.07 -0.69 12.07
CA LEU A 415 -8.71 0.52 12.79
C LEU A 415 -7.58 1.22 12.07
N VAL A 416 -7.61 2.55 12.08
CA VAL A 416 -6.50 3.40 11.67
C VAL A 416 -6.09 4.24 12.86
N GLY A 417 -4.79 4.30 13.12
CA GLY A 417 -4.27 4.92 14.32
C GLY A 417 -2.87 5.48 14.14
N ALA A 418 -2.41 6.11 15.21
CA ALA A 418 -1.06 6.60 15.34
C ALA A 418 -0.46 6.19 16.69
N ARG A 419 0.86 6.02 16.70
CA ARG A 419 1.64 5.90 17.94
C ARG A 419 2.68 7.00 18.02
N LEU A 420 2.84 7.53 19.22
CA LEU A 420 3.86 8.51 19.56
C LEU A 420 4.58 8.04 20.80
N GLY A 421 5.91 8.15 20.82
CA GLY A 421 6.66 7.69 21.97
C GLY A 421 8.08 8.19 22.04
N PHE A 422 8.75 7.73 23.09
CA PHE A 422 10.11 8.09 23.41
C PHE A 422 10.94 6.81 23.59
N ALA A 423 12.09 6.76 22.94
CA ALA A 423 13.05 5.68 22.99
C ALA A 423 14.14 5.98 24.04
N PHE A 424 14.56 4.93 24.72
CA PHE A 424 15.66 4.92 25.66
C PHE A 424 16.68 3.87 25.23
N GLY A 425 17.95 4.15 25.47
CA GLY A 425 19.02 3.45 24.75
C GLY A 425 19.25 4.08 23.37
N GLY A 426 20.30 3.64 22.70
CA GLY A 426 20.81 4.25 21.47
C GLY A 426 22.29 4.58 21.57
N SER A 427 22.86 5.08 20.48
CA SER A 427 24.28 5.45 20.44
C SER A 427 24.53 6.76 21.21
N PRO A 428 25.71 6.91 21.84
CA PRO A 428 26.14 8.18 22.39
C PRO A 428 26.24 9.27 21.32
N THR A 429 26.28 10.52 21.76
CA THR A 429 26.66 11.65 20.91
C THR A 429 28.16 11.86 21.04
N SER A 430 28.85 12.07 19.91
CA SER A 430 30.24 12.50 19.93
C SER A 430 30.31 14.02 19.96
N GLU A 431 30.93 14.60 20.98
CA GLU A 431 31.17 16.06 21.06
C GLU A 431 32.49 16.47 20.38
N GLN A 432 33.35 15.49 20.07
CA GLN A 432 34.68 15.71 19.53
C GLN A 432 34.67 15.45 18.02
N GLN A 433 35.25 16.37 17.25
CA GLN A 433 35.50 16.16 15.83
C GLN A 433 36.58 15.08 15.62
N PRO A 434 36.61 14.41 14.46
CA PRO A 434 37.63 13.40 14.15
C PRO A 434 39.04 14.00 14.28
N THR A 435 39.89 13.37 15.09
CA THR A 435 41.28 13.79 15.28
C THR A 435 42.07 13.60 13.97
N PRO A 436 42.74 14.63 13.43
CA PRO A 436 43.57 14.47 12.24
C PRO A 436 44.67 13.43 12.46
N TRP A 437 44.86 12.53 11.50
CA TRP A 437 45.98 11.60 11.52
C TRP A 437 47.27 12.31 11.11
N VAL A 438 48.36 12.03 11.82
CA VAL A 438 49.67 12.63 11.58
C VAL A 438 50.76 11.55 11.57
N GLY A 439 51.80 11.77 10.77
CA GLY A 439 52.94 10.83 10.62
C GLY A 439 52.95 10.06 9.30
N ASP A 440 51.91 10.19 8.47
CA ASP A 440 51.83 9.69 7.10
C ASP A 440 50.84 10.52 6.27
N ASP A 441 50.72 10.23 4.96
CA ASP A 441 49.88 11.00 4.03
C ASP A 441 48.39 10.60 4.08
N LYS A 442 47.97 9.80 5.07
CA LYS A 442 46.58 9.32 5.20
C LYS A 442 45.72 10.33 5.93
N GLN A 443 44.49 10.49 5.46
CA GLN A 443 43.47 11.26 6.15
C GLN A 443 42.62 10.35 7.04
N ASN A 444 42.14 10.90 8.15
CA ASN A 444 41.20 10.20 9.02
C ASN A 444 39.84 10.05 8.29
N PRO A 445 39.37 8.82 8.00
CA PRO A 445 38.12 8.58 7.27
C PRO A 445 36.87 8.69 8.16
N HIS A 446 37.04 8.76 9.48
CA HIS A 446 35.93 8.73 10.42
C HIS A 446 35.02 9.96 10.30
N LEU A 447 33.73 9.73 10.47
CA LEU A 447 32.72 10.77 10.60
C LEU A 447 32.35 10.95 12.07
N GLN A 448 32.06 12.19 12.47
CA GLN A 448 31.52 12.47 13.80
C GLN A 448 30.12 11.89 13.92
N ALA A 449 29.90 11.04 14.93
CA ALA A 449 28.60 10.46 15.19
C ALA A 449 27.62 11.52 15.70
N LEU A 450 26.48 11.61 15.02
CA LEU A 450 25.38 12.51 15.38
C LEU A 450 24.57 11.97 16.56
N SER A 451 23.86 12.88 17.23
CA SER A 451 22.94 12.50 18.31
C SER A 451 21.85 11.53 17.83
N PHE A 452 21.61 10.52 18.67
CA PHE A 452 20.50 9.60 18.54
C PHE A 452 19.17 10.35 18.58
N LEU A 453 18.23 10.00 17.70
CA LEU A 453 16.87 10.53 17.71
C LEU A 453 15.98 9.68 18.65
N PRO A 454 15.60 10.17 19.84
CA PRO A 454 14.81 9.40 20.78
C PRO A 454 13.30 9.45 20.50
N LEU A 455 12.87 10.05 19.39
CA LEU A 455 11.46 10.15 19.05
C LEU A 455 10.97 8.92 18.29
N HIS A 456 9.74 8.52 18.59
CA HIS A 456 9.01 7.50 17.84
C HIS A 456 7.68 8.09 17.34
N GLY A 457 7.41 7.95 16.06
CA GLY A 457 6.13 8.24 15.43
C GLY A 457 5.77 7.13 14.44
N GLU A 458 4.53 6.66 14.48
CA GLU A 458 4.07 5.55 13.64
C GLU A 458 2.63 5.81 13.18
N LEU A 459 2.36 5.71 11.88
CA LEU A 459 1.00 5.57 11.37
C LEU A 459 0.72 4.09 11.15
N ARG A 460 -0.49 3.65 11.54
CA ARG A 460 -0.80 2.23 11.60
C ARG A 460 -2.23 1.93 11.14
N ALA A 461 -2.37 0.84 10.41
CA ALA A 461 -3.65 0.19 10.13
C ALA A 461 -3.67 -1.19 10.81
N THR A 462 -4.71 -1.47 11.60
CA THR A 462 -4.86 -2.70 12.39
C THR A 462 -6.15 -3.39 12.01
N TYR A 463 -6.08 -4.69 11.69
CA TYR A 463 -7.22 -5.52 11.32
C TYR A 463 -7.40 -6.65 12.35
N PHE A 464 -8.57 -6.70 13.00
CA PHE A 464 -8.93 -7.78 13.93
C PHE A 464 -9.57 -8.95 13.18
N PHE A 465 -9.10 -10.16 13.43
CA PHE A 465 -9.54 -11.35 12.69
C PHE A 465 -10.86 -11.93 13.19
N LEU A 466 -11.24 -11.62 14.42
CA LEU A 466 -12.44 -12.17 15.07
C LEU A 466 -13.37 -11.03 15.46
N GLY A 467 -14.36 -10.73 14.63
CA GLY A 467 -15.44 -9.77 14.91
C GLY A 467 -15.01 -8.30 15.09
N ASP A 468 -15.97 -7.45 15.40
CA ASP A 468 -15.85 -6.00 15.56
C ASP A 468 -15.40 -5.55 16.97
N ARG A 469 -15.62 -6.40 17.99
CA ARG A 469 -15.21 -6.11 19.37
C ARG A 469 -13.69 -6.22 19.54
N ILE A 470 -13.05 -5.07 19.73
CA ILE A 470 -11.61 -4.95 19.95
C ILE A 470 -11.19 -5.48 21.33
N VAL A 471 -11.99 -5.19 22.36
CA VAL A 471 -11.80 -5.68 23.73
C VAL A 471 -13.06 -6.43 24.14
N GLU A 472 -12.88 -7.67 24.59
CA GLU A 472 -13.96 -8.51 25.11
C GLU A 472 -13.49 -9.20 26.38
N LYS A 473 -14.27 -9.08 27.46
CA LYS A 473 -13.94 -9.65 28.76
C LYS A 473 -13.72 -11.17 28.65
N GLY A 474 -12.52 -11.62 29.04
CA GLY A 474 -12.11 -13.03 28.99
C GLY A 474 -11.84 -13.57 27.57
N GLY A 475 -11.98 -12.75 26.54
CA GLY A 475 -11.77 -13.11 25.14
C GLY A 475 -10.36 -12.77 24.65
N PHE A 476 -9.86 -13.59 23.71
CA PHE A 476 -8.66 -13.29 22.92
C PHE A 476 -9.06 -12.74 21.55
N ARG A 477 -8.53 -11.57 21.21
CA ARG A 477 -8.80 -10.87 19.95
C ARG A 477 -7.49 -10.72 19.16
N PRO A 478 -7.18 -11.68 18.26
CA PRO A 478 -5.98 -11.62 17.43
C PRO A 478 -6.14 -10.57 16.32
N TYR A 479 -5.05 -9.90 15.99
CA TYR A 479 -5.02 -8.88 14.95
C TYR A 479 -3.70 -8.90 14.17
N GLY A 480 -3.77 -8.42 12.93
CA GLY A 480 -2.60 -8.08 12.11
C GLY A 480 -2.53 -6.57 11.92
N PHE A 481 -1.35 -6.04 11.68
CA PHE A 481 -1.19 -4.61 11.42
C PHE A 481 -0.08 -4.30 10.42
N LEU A 482 -0.22 -3.15 9.78
CA LEU A 482 0.75 -2.57 8.87
C LEU A 482 0.99 -1.10 9.24
N SER A 483 2.25 -0.72 9.22
CA SER A 483 2.71 0.63 9.52
C SER A 483 3.58 1.10 8.36
N PRO A 484 2.98 1.67 7.31
CA PRO A 484 3.70 1.94 6.06
C PRO A 484 4.78 3.02 6.23
N ILE A 485 4.54 3.97 7.13
CA ILE A 485 5.41 5.11 7.38
C ILE A 485 5.55 5.29 8.89
N GLY A 486 6.80 5.29 9.35
CA GLY A 486 7.16 5.65 10.71
C GLY A 486 8.50 6.38 10.78
N LEU A 487 8.69 7.12 11.86
CA LEU A 487 9.88 7.87 12.21
C LEU A 487 10.42 7.33 13.54
N ALA A 488 11.59 6.72 13.52
CA ALA A 488 12.29 6.21 14.69
C ALA A 488 13.74 5.95 14.32
N GLN A 489 14.64 6.01 15.30
CA GLN A 489 16.01 5.52 15.13
C GLN A 489 16.24 4.34 16.08
N VAL A 490 16.95 3.31 15.60
CA VAL A 490 17.28 2.10 16.36
C VAL A 490 18.76 1.81 16.18
N ASN A 491 19.55 1.90 17.25
CA ASN A 491 20.99 1.65 17.19
C ASN A 491 21.34 0.56 18.21
N ALA A 492 22.09 -0.46 17.81
CA ALA A 492 22.59 -1.48 18.73
C ALA A 492 24.12 -1.50 18.72
N SER A 493 24.71 -1.71 19.89
CA SER A 493 26.15 -1.92 20.00
C SER A 493 26.50 -3.40 20.06
N VAL A 494 27.72 -3.69 19.65
CA VAL A 494 28.42 -4.95 19.88
C VAL A 494 29.82 -4.62 20.39
N PRO A 495 30.32 -5.25 21.45
CA PRO A 495 31.68 -5.03 21.93
C PRO A 495 32.69 -5.57 20.92
N VAL A 496 33.72 -4.78 20.62
CA VAL A 496 34.76 -5.08 19.64
C VAL A 496 36.13 -4.70 20.17
N ASP A 497 37.08 -5.61 20.03
CA ASP A 497 38.48 -5.35 20.31
C ASP A 497 39.22 -4.94 19.03
N VAL A 498 40.11 -3.95 19.13
CA VAL A 498 40.94 -3.50 18.00
C VAL A 498 42.41 -3.39 18.38
N CYS A 499 43.28 -3.62 17.40
CA CYS A 499 44.69 -3.26 17.48
C CYS A 499 44.90 -1.98 16.66
N ASP A 500 44.94 -0.83 17.33
CA ASP A 500 44.98 0.48 16.69
C ASP A 500 46.41 0.91 16.34
N ARG A 501 46.65 1.35 15.11
CA ARG A 501 47.93 1.94 14.69
C ARG A 501 48.08 3.39 15.14
N ARG A 502 47.01 4.03 15.60
CA ARG A 502 47.01 5.43 16.03
C ARG A 502 47.00 5.53 17.55
N ARG A 503 47.62 6.60 18.04
CA ARG A 503 47.42 7.12 19.40
C ARG A 503 46.18 8.00 19.43
N GLU A 504 45.75 8.39 20.63
CA GLU A 504 44.56 9.27 20.78
C GLU A 504 44.74 10.64 20.13
N ASP A 505 45.97 11.11 19.98
CA ASP A 505 46.32 12.37 19.31
C ASP A 505 46.43 12.25 17.77
N GLY A 506 46.18 11.05 17.21
CA GLY A 506 46.26 10.78 15.78
C GLY A 506 47.66 10.46 15.25
N SER A 507 48.69 10.47 16.11
CA SER A 507 50.05 10.05 15.72
C SER A 507 50.17 8.53 15.58
N LEU A 508 51.13 8.07 14.78
CA LEU A 508 51.44 6.64 14.65
C LEU A 508 51.94 6.06 15.98
N GLN A 509 51.53 4.84 16.31
CA GLN A 509 51.97 4.13 17.50
C GLN A 509 53.39 3.59 17.31
N ASP A 510 54.28 3.93 18.24
CA ASP A 510 55.65 3.41 18.28
C ASP A 510 55.79 2.35 19.38
N GLY A 511 56.38 1.20 19.01
CA GLY A 511 57.24 0.40 19.89
C GLY A 511 56.64 -0.19 21.17
N ASN A 512 55.35 -0.54 21.22
CA ASN A 512 54.77 -1.22 22.38
C ASN A 512 53.96 -2.45 21.95
N ALA A 513 54.64 -3.58 21.78
CA ALA A 513 53.98 -4.87 21.62
C ALA A 513 53.23 -5.23 22.90
N SER A 514 51.92 -5.42 22.79
CA SER A 514 51.17 -6.21 23.77
C SER A 514 51.20 -7.68 23.35
N ASN A 515 50.96 -8.62 24.27
CA ASN A 515 50.86 -10.04 23.88
C ASN A 515 49.68 -10.33 22.92
N ARG A 516 48.79 -9.36 22.68
CA ARG A 516 47.59 -9.51 21.85
C ARG A 516 47.66 -8.77 20.50
N CYS A 517 48.58 -7.82 20.36
CA CYS A 517 48.69 -6.97 19.16
C CYS A 517 50.15 -6.82 18.71
N PRO A 518 50.40 -6.66 17.39
CA PRO A 518 51.72 -6.33 16.83
C PRO A 518 52.40 -5.10 17.49
N ALA A 519 53.73 -5.03 17.40
CA ALA A 519 54.56 -4.02 18.09
C ALA A 519 54.27 -2.55 17.70
N ASP A 520 53.70 -2.34 16.53
CA ASP A 520 53.30 -1.06 15.92
C ASP A 520 51.82 -0.72 16.19
N THR A 521 51.16 -1.44 17.09
CA THR A 521 49.73 -1.24 17.39
C THR A 521 49.44 -1.28 18.89
N ARG A 522 48.42 -0.55 19.31
CA ARG A 522 47.91 -0.53 20.68
C ARG A 522 46.62 -1.34 20.75
N PHE A 523 46.55 -2.27 21.70
CA PHE A 523 45.29 -2.97 21.98
C PHE A 523 44.29 -2.01 22.64
N VAL A 524 43.10 -1.92 22.07
CA VAL A 524 41.96 -1.18 22.63
C VAL A 524 40.82 -2.19 22.76
N GLU A 525 40.42 -2.46 23.99
CA GLU A 525 39.43 -3.47 24.33
C GLU A 525 38.03 -2.87 24.51
N ASP A 526 37.02 -3.71 24.28
CA ASP A 526 35.62 -3.45 24.60
C ASP A 526 35.06 -2.13 24.01
N LEU A 527 35.44 -1.78 22.78
CA LEU A 527 34.79 -0.67 22.09
C LEU A 527 33.34 -1.03 21.77
N ASP A 528 32.42 -0.11 22.09
CA ASP A 528 31.01 -0.24 21.71
C ASP A 528 30.85 0.13 20.23
N ALA A 529 30.85 -0.87 19.34
CA ALA A 529 30.59 -0.69 17.92
C ALA A 529 29.09 -0.59 17.67
N TYR A 530 28.56 0.63 17.55
CA TYR A 530 27.15 0.87 17.26
C TYR A 530 26.87 0.76 15.75
N GLN A 531 25.96 -0.13 15.37
CA GLN A 531 25.33 -0.07 14.05
C GLN A 531 24.20 0.97 14.10
N ILE A 532 24.34 2.03 13.31
CA ILE A 532 23.41 3.15 13.21
C ILE A 532 22.45 2.90 12.05
N THR A 533 21.14 2.85 12.33
CA THR A 533 20.12 2.66 11.29
C THR A 533 19.55 3.98 10.78
N GLY A 534 18.81 3.91 9.68
CA GLY A 534 18.04 5.04 9.17
C GLY A 534 16.96 5.50 10.15
N ARG A 535 16.44 6.72 9.93
CA ARG A 535 15.46 7.35 10.82
C ARG A 535 14.00 7.09 10.42
N ASN A 536 13.77 6.53 9.24
CA ASN A 536 12.44 6.17 8.81
C ASN A 536 12.29 4.65 8.85
N PHE A 537 11.07 4.17 8.99
CA PHE A 537 10.80 2.75 8.93
C PHE A 537 9.45 2.44 8.29
N SER A 538 9.35 1.22 7.79
CA SER A 538 8.08 0.56 7.50
C SER A 538 8.01 -0.70 8.35
N ALA A 539 6.83 -1.01 8.89
CA ALA A 539 6.67 -2.15 9.77
C ALA A 539 5.40 -2.95 9.47
N ALA A 540 5.44 -4.21 9.87
CA ALA A 540 4.30 -5.11 9.87
C ALA A 540 4.38 -6.00 11.11
N GLY A 541 3.25 -6.50 11.56
CA GLY A 541 3.24 -7.40 12.70
C GLY A 541 1.89 -8.00 12.98
N ALA A 542 1.86 -8.79 14.04
CA ALA A 542 0.65 -9.40 14.55
C ALA A 542 0.68 -9.38 16.07
N GLY A 543 -0.52 -9.40 16.65
CA GLY A 543 -0.68 -9.39 18.10
C GLY A 543 -2.00 -9.96 18.53
N VAL A 544 -2.20 -9.94 19.83
CA VAL A 544 -3.44 -10.38 20.47
C VAL A 544 -3.77 -9.43 21.60
N VAL A 545 -5.07 -9.14 21.76
CA VAL A 545 -5.61 -8.48 22.94
C VAL A 545 -6.31 -9.53 23.80
N TYR A 546 -6.02 -9.54 25.09
CA TYR A 546 -6.78 -10.27 26.10
C TYR A 546 -7.60 -9.27 26.93
N GLY A 547 -8.93 -9.37 26.89
CA GLY A 547 -9.81 -8.45 27.62
C GLY A 547 -9.93 -8.81 29.11
N ILE A 548 -9.63 -7.85 29.98
CA ILE A 548 -9.82 -7.95 31.44
C ILE A 548 -11.24 -7.53 31.82
N THR A 549 -11.73 -6.45 31.20
CA THR A 549 -13.11 -5.96 31.33
C THR A 549 -13.71 -5.76 29.94
N GLU A 550 -14.95 -5.26 29.86
CA GLU A 550 -15.57 -4.87 28.60
C GLU A 550 -14.83 -3.72 27.88
N ASN A 551 -13.99 -2.96 28.59
CA ASN A 551 -13.28 -1.77 28.07
C ASN A 551 -11.76 -1.88 28.16
N LEU A 552 -11.24 -2.67 29.08
CA LEU A 552 -9.80 -2.75 29.37
C LEU A 552 -9.27 -4.12 28.95
N GLY A 553 -8.19 -4.12 28.16
CA GLY A 553 -7.43 -5.32 27.82
C GLY A 553 -5.94 -5.11 27.98
N VAL A 554 -5.20 -6.22 27.92
CA VAL A 554 -3.74 -6.22 27.75
C VAL A 554 -3.45 -6.74 26.36
N SER A 555 -2.64 -6.00 25.63
CA SER A 555 -2.23 -6.36 24.28
C SER A 555 -0.76 -6.70 24.23
N ALA A 556 -0.42 -7.75 23.50
CA ALA A 556 0.95 -8.14 23.20
C ALA A 556 1.08 -8.35 21.69
N GLU A 557 2.16 -7.84 21.11
CA GLU A 557 2.43 -7.94 19.68
C GLU A 557 3.91 -8.11 19.38
N LEU A 558 4.17 -8.70 18.21
CA LEU A 558 5.48 -8.75 17.61
C LEU A 558 5.47 -7.87 16.36
N LYS A 559 6.30 -6.83 16.37
CA LYS A 559 6.52 -5.92 15.25
C LYS A 559 7.84 -6.25 14.56
N VAL A 560 7.85 -6.25 13.23
CA VAL A 560 9.06 -6.30 12.43
C VAL A 560 9.21 -4.95 11.74
N MET A 561 10.29 -4.22 12.01
CA MET A 561 10.57 -2.92 11.41
C MET A 561 11.72 -3.04 10.42
N LEU A 562 11.52 -2.47 9.23
CA LEU A 562 12.56 -2.26 8.23
C LEU A 562 12.94 -0.78 8.23
N MET A 563 14.13 -0.48 8.73
CA MET A 563 14.69 0.87 8.81
C MET A 563 15.27 1.29 7.45
N TRP A 564 15.17 2.58 7.09
CA TRP A 564 15.71 3.14 5.85
C TRP A 564 16.08 4.63 6.00
N PRO A 565 17.03 5.17 5.21
CA PRO A 565 17.73 4.54 4.08
C PRO A 565 18.83 3.56 4.48
N THR A 566 19.48 3.75 5.65
CA THR A 566 20.44 2.78 6.17
C THR A 566 19.69 1.56 6.68
N LEU A 567 19.74 0.48 5.91
CA LEU A 567 18.93 -0.70 6.13
C LEU A 567 19.24 -1.37 7.47
N GLY A 568 18.20 -1.59 8.26
CA GLY A 568 18.23 -2.36 9.50
C GLY A 568 16.93 -3.14 9.66
N LEU A 569 17.02 -4.37 10.16
CA LEU A 569 15.85 -5.18 10.48
C LEU A 569 15.74 -5.27 12.00
N VAL A 570 14.59 -4.86 12.54
CA VAL A 570 14.35 -4.81 13.99
C VAL A 570 13.17 -5.71 14.33
N LEU A 571 13.35 -6.55 15.34
CA LEU A 571 12.27 -7.28 15.98
C LEU A 571 11.89 -6.53 17.26
N ALA A 572 10.66 -6.07 17.33
CA ALA A 572 10.16 -5.20 18.38
C ALA A 572 8.96 -5.84 19.10
N PRO A 573 9.18 -6.80 20.01
CA PRO A 573 8.12 -7.27 20.90
C PRO A 573 7.62 -6.10 21.75
N THR A 574 6.30 -5.94 21.78
CA THR A 574 5.61 -4.81 22.42
C THR A 574 4.47 -5.32 23.27
N ILE A 575 4.27 -4.74 24.45
CA ILE A 575 3.18 -5.08 25.37
C ILE A 575 2.60 -3.83 26.02
N GLY A 576 1.30 -3.80 26.27
CA GLY A 576 0.66 -2.63 26.84
C GLY A 576 -0.80 -2.80 27.23
N PRO A 577 -1.32 -2.08 28.23
CA PRO A 577 -2.76 -1.94 28.42
C PRO A 577 -3.41 -1.15 27.27
N VAL A 578 -4.60 -1.59 26.87
CA VAL A 578 -5.45 -0.94 25.85
C VAL A 578 -6.84 -0.70 26.41
N PHE A 579 -7.43 0.44 26.08
CA PHE A 579 -8.74 0.87 26.53
C PHE A 579 -9.63 1.19 25.33
N ALA A 580 -10.70 0.43 25.17
CA ALA A 580 -11.76 0.72 24.22
C ALA A 580 -12.75 1.73 24.84
N LEU A 581 -13.07 2.80 24.11
CA LEU A 581 -13.93 3.93 24.50
C LEU A 581 -15.16 4.07 23.61
#